data_AF-F6H9D5-F1
#
_entry.id   AF-F6H9D5-F1
#
_cell.length_a   1.000
_cell.length_b   1.000
_cell.length_c   1.000
_cell.angle_alpha   90.00
_cell.angle_beta   90.00
_cell.angle_gamma   90.00
#
_symmetry.space_group_name_H-M   'P 1'
#
loop_
_entity.id
_entity.type
_entity.pdbx_description
1 polymer ?
#
loop_
_entity_poly.entity_id
_entity_poly.type
_entity_poly.pdbx_seq_one_letter_code
_entity_poly.pdbx_strand_id
1 'polypeptide(L)'
;MGTADLKVIFGKGQKHELIVSTHQMCALMLFNNVDNLSYKEIEQAIEIPASDLKRCLQSMACVKGKNILGKKQNRERGPRFLLLHPSLSVSL
;
A
#
# COMPACT_ATOMS: atom_id res chain seq x y z
N MET A 1 -3.50 19.00 -0.21
CA MET A 1 -3.47 17.58 0.20
C MET A 1 -2.48 17.46 1.33
N GLY A 2 -2.91 17.01 2.50
CA GLY A 2 -2.05 16.88 3.68
C GLY A 2 -1.10 15.70 3.57
N THR A 3 0.01 15.79 4.30
CA THR A 3 0.92 14.67 4.55
C THR A 3 0.65 14.11 5.94
N ALA A 4 0.76 12.79 6.09
CA ALA A 4 0.69 12.08 7.35
C ALA A 4 1.99 11.31 7.56
N ASP A 5 2.52 11.40 8.78
CA ASP A 5 3.56 10.52 9.28
C ASP A 5 2.94 9.16 9.65
N LEU A 6 3.54 8.10 9.12
CA LEU A 6 3.19 6.72 9.43
C LEU A 6 4.41 5.98 9.94
N LYS A 7 4.24 5.28 11.05
CA LYS A 7 5.21 4.32 11.55
C LYS A 7 4.90 2.97 10.96
N VAL A 8 5.84 2.45 10.19
CA VAL A 8 5.75 1.11 9.64
C VAL A 8 6.86 0.25 10.20
N ILE A 9 6.53 -0.97 10.60
CA ILE A 9 7.50 -1.94 11.10
C ILE A 9 7.72 -2.93 9.98
N PHE A 10 8.95 -3.02 9.46
CA PHE A 10 9.33 -4.01 8.45
C PHE A 10 10.05 -5.20 9.09
N GLY A 11 9.64 -6.41 8.72
CA GLY A 11 10.44 -7.62 8.96
C GLY A 11 10.78 -7.84 10.42
N LYS A 12 12.08 -8.03 10.69
CA LYS A 12 12.71 -8.31 12.00
C LYS A 12 12.59 -7.14 13.01
N GLY A 13 11.47 -6.43 13.05
CA GLY A 13 11.21 -5.34 14.01
C GLY A 13 11.83 -3.99 13.62
N GLN A 14 12.25 -3.79 12.36
CA GLN A 14 12.83 -2.51 11.94
C GLN A 14 11.73 -1.47 11.73
N LYS A 15 11.61 -0.56 12.69
CA LYS A 15 10.69 0.58 12.63
C LYS A 15 11.21 1.61 11.64
N HIS A 16 10.33 2.08 10.78
CA HIS A 16 10.59 3.10 9.79
C HIS A 16 9.46 4.12 9.81
N GLU A 17 9.82 5.39 9.75
CA GLU A 17 8.86 6.48 9.60
C GLU A 17 8.76 6.83 8.12
N LEU A 18 7.53 6.87 7.62
CA LEU A 18 7.19 7.19 6.25
C LEU A 18 6.24 8.37 6.25
N ILE A 19 6.63 9.42 5.52
CA ILE A 19 5.74 10.54 5.25
C ILE A 19 4.98 10.18 3.97
N VAL A 20 3.67 9.99 4.09
CA VAL A 20 2.81 9.65 2.97
C VAL A 20 1.70 10.68 2.81
N SER A 21 1.11 10.78 1.62
CA SER A 21 -0.10 11.59 1.45
C SER A 21 -1.30 10.91 2.11
N THR A 22 -2.33 11.68 2.49
CA THR A 22 -3.57 11.13 3.10
C THR A 22 -4.14 9.94 2.30
N HIS A 23 -4.17 10.02 0.97
CA HIS A 23 -4.65 8.93 0.12
C HIS A 23 -3.81 7.65 0.20
N GLN A 24 -2.48 7.80 0.27
CA GLN A 24 -1.56 6.67 0.45
C GLN A 24 -1.73 6.05 1.84
N MET A 25 -1.90 6.88 2.87
CA MET A 25 -2.18 6.41 4.22
C MET A 25 -3.44 5.55 4.26
N CYS A 26 -4.55 6.02 3.68
CA CYS A 26 -5.77 5.23 3.67
C CYS A 26 -5.59 3.90 2.93
N ALA A 27 -4.91 3.90 1.78
CA ALA A 27 -4.59 2.66 1.07
C ALA A 27 -3.76 1.68 1.93
N LEU A 28 -2.75 2.17 2.66
CA LEU A 28 -1.92 1.36 3.55
C LEU A 28 -2.69 0.81 4.75
N MET A 29 -3.57 1.61 5.34
CA MET A 29 -4.41 1.20 6.47
C MET A 29 -5.38 0.08 6.10
N LEU A 30 -5.85 0.01 4.85
CA LEU A 30 -6.70 -1.11 4.41
C LEU A 30 -5.96 -2.44 4.53
N PHE A 31 -4.65 -2.46 4.24
CA PHE A 31 -3.86 -3.68 4.35
C PHE A 31 -3.58 -4.14 5.78
N ASN A 32 -3.83 -3.32 6.81
CA ASN A 32 -3.75 -3.79 8.20
C ASN A 32 -4.83 -4.82 8.53
N ASN A 33 -5.97 -4.81 7.82
CA ASN A 33 -7.06 -5.75 8.03
C ASN A 33 -7.03 -6.93 7.05
N VAL A 34 -6.35 -6.78 5.91
CA VAL A 34 -6.31 -7.76 4.82
C VAL A 34 -4.94 -7.76 4.14
N ASP A 35 -4.30 -8.92 4.05
CA ASP A 35 -2.96 -9.02 3.45
C ASP A 35 -2.93 -8.78 1.93
N ASN A 36 -4.07 -8.98 1.26
CA ASN A 36 -4.19 -8.96 -0.19
C ASN A 36 -5.45 -8.19 -0.61
N LEU A 37 -5.26 -7.16 -1.43
CA LEU A 37 -6.35 -6.34 -1.95
C LEU A 37 -6.26 -6.23 -3.46
N SER A 38 -7.42 -6.22 -4.12
CA SER A 38 -7.50 -5.90 -5.54
C SER A 38 -7.53 -4.39 -5.74
N TYR A 39 -7.08 -3.93 -6.91
CA TYR A 39 -7.16 -2.52 -7.29
C TYR A 39 -8.58 -1.93 -7.11
N LYS A 40 -9.62 -2.69 -7.50
CA LYS A 40 -11.02 -2.27 -7.32
C LYS A 40 -11.43 -2.14 -5.86
N GLU A 41 -11.02 -3.07 -5.00
CA GLU A 41 -11.33 -3.04 -3.57
C GLU A 41 -10.74 -1.78 -2.92
N ILE A 42 -9.49 -1.46 -3.27
CA ILE A 42 -8.84 -0.24 -2.81
C ILE A 42 -9.60 0.98 -3.34
N GLU A 43 -9.85 1.05 -4.65
CA GLU A 43 -10.59 2.16 -5.26
C GLU A 43 -11.95 2.42 -4.58
N GLN A 44 -12.71 1.37 -4.28
CA GLN A 44 -13.99 1.46 -3.58
C GLN A 44 -13.84 1.89 -2.12
N ALA A 45 -12.78 1.45 -1.43
CA ALA A 45 -12.61 1.70 -0.01
C ALA A 45 -12.04 3.09 0.31
N ILE A 46 -11.21 3.66 -0.57
CA ILE A 46 -10.69 5.03 -0.42
C ILE A 46 -11.44 6.08 -1.23
N GLU A 47 -12.32 5.65 -2.15
CA GLU A 47 -13.18 6.53 -2.95
C GLU A 47 -12.41 7.64 -3.70
N ILE A 48 -11.20 7.33 -4.18
CA ILE A 48 -10.37 8.25 -4.96
C ILE A 48 -10.37 7.91 -6.46
N PRO A 49 -10.03 8.86 -7.34
CA PRO A 49 -9.94 8.60 -8.77
C PRO A 49 -8.89 7.52 -9.10
N ALA A 50 -9.21 6.65 -10.05
CA ALA A 50 -8.30 5.63 -10.59
C ALA A 50 -6.89 6.18 -10.92
N SER A 51 -6.84 7.37 -11.51
CA SER A 51 -5.60 8.05 -11.90
C SER A 51 -4.69 8.35 -10.69
N ASP A 52 -5.28 8.86 -9.60
CA ASP A 52 -4.56 9.16 -8.36
C ASP A 52 -4.20 7.89 -7.60
N LEU A 53 -5.11 6.92 -7.55
CA LEU A 53 -4.84 5.61 -6.95
C LEU A 53 -3.65 4.94 -7.64
N LYS A 54 -3.60 4.95 -8.97
CA LYS A 54 -2.50 4.36 -9.73
C LYS A 54 -1.17 5.03 -9.41
N ARG A 55 -1.14 6.36 -9.28
CA ARG A 55 0.07 7.10 -8.86
C ARG A 55 0.48 6.77 -7.43
N CYS A 56 -0.48 6.71 -6.50
CA CYS A 56 -0.24 6.35 -5.11
C CYS A 56 0.36 4.94 -5.00
N LEU A 57 -0.28 3.94 -5.61
CA LEU A 57 0.18 2.55 -5.63
C LEU A 57 1.52 2.39 -6.33
N GLN A 58 1.75 3.08 -7.44
CA GLN A 58 3.03 3.03 -8.14
C GLN A 58 4.15 3.60 -7.27
N SER A 59 3.92 4.75 -6.62
CA SER A 59 4.88 5.37 -5.71
C SER A 59 5.25 4.42 -4.56
N MET A 60 4.27 3.77 -3.92
CA MET A 60 4.47 2.82 -2.83
C MET A 60 5.10 1.49 -3.26
N ALA A 61 4.83 1.03 -4.48
CA ALA A 61 5.45 -0.17 -5.05
C ALA A 61 6.87 0.06 -5.59
N CYS A 62 7.24 1.31 -5.88
CA CYS A 62 8.56 1.70 -6.40
C CYS A 62 9.48 2.31 -5.34
N VAL A 63 9.20 2.14 -4.05
CA VAL A 63 10.09 2.63 -2.99
C VAL A 63 11.35 1.76 -2.93
N LYS A 64 12.43 2.23 -3.58
CA LYS A 64 13.74 1.56 -3.59
C LYS A 64 14.19 1.21 -2.15
N GLY A 65 14.39 -0.08 -1.90
CA GLY A 65 14.85 -0.61 -0.61
C GLY A 65 13.75 -0.81 0.45
N LYS A 66 12.53 -0.35 0.21
CA LYS A 66 11.38 -0.48 1.13
C LYS A 66 10.10 -0.76 0.33
N ASN A 67 10.12 -1.74 -0.57
CA ASN A 67 8.94 -2.09 -1.36
C ASN A 67 7.80 -2.51 -0.42
N ILE A 68 6.85 -1.59 -0.22
CA ILE A 68 5.75 -1.74 0.72
C ILE A 68 4.67 -2.67 0.12
N LEU A 69 4.45 -2.48 -1.18
CA LEU A 69 3.49 -3.23 -1.97
C LEU A 69 4.22 -4.15 -2.96
N GLY A 70 3.95 -5.44 -2.84
CA GLY A 70 4.32 -6.45 -3.82
C GLY A 70 3.23 -6.57 -4.89
N LYS A 71 3.61 -6.52 -6.17
CA LYS A 71 2.72 -6.92 -7.27
C LYS A 71 2.94 -8.40 -7.53
N LYS A 72 1.92 -9.24 -7.28
CA LYS A 72 1.92 -10.59 -7.85
C LYS A 72 1.39 -10.50 -9.28
N GLN A 73 2.26 -10.70 -10.26
CA GLN A 73 1.82 -10.92 -11.63
C GLN A 73 1.33 -12.37 -11.72
N ASN A 74 0.02 -12.58 -11.66
CA ASN A 74 -0.51 -13.88 -11.98
C ASN A 74 -0.26 -14.14 -13.48
N ARG A 75 0.38 -15.26 -13.80
CA ARG A 75 0.74 -15.65 -15.17
C ARG A 75 -0.49 -16.13 -15.95
N GLU A 76 -1.59 -16.36 -15.24
CA GLU A 76 -2.91 -16.68 -15.76
C GLU A 76 -3.80 -15.45 -15.63
N ARG A 77 -4.68 -15.20 -16.61
CA ARG A 77 -5.44 -13.95 -16.86
C ARG A 77 -6.42 -13.53 -15.73
N GLY A 78 -5.93 -13.32 -14.52
CA GLY A 78 -6.67 -12.88 -13.35
C GLY A 78 -6.42 -11.41 -13.00
N PRO A 79 -7.24 -10.82 -12.13
CA PRO A 79 -7.06 -9.44 -11.67
C PRO A 79 -5.72 -9.28 -10.94
N ARG A 80 -5.08 -8.12 -11.12
CA ARG A 80 -3.80 -7.80 -10.47
C ARG A 80 -4.05 -7.54 -8.99
N PHE A 81 -3.64 -8.46 -8.13
CA PHE A 81 -3.65 -8.29 -6.68
C PHE A 81 -2.40 -7.56 -6.21
N LEU A 82 -2.59 -6.64 -5.28
CA LEU A 82 -1.52 -6.01 -4.51
C LEU A 82 -1.45 -6.73 -3.18
N LEU A 83 -0.24 -7.16 -2.81
CA LEU A 83 0.02 -7.80 -1.53
C LEU A 83 0.86 -6.85 -0.70
N LEU A 84 0.51 -6.68 0.58
CA LEU A 84 1.42 -6.03 1.51
C LEU A 84 2.59 -6.95 1.79
N HIS A 85 3.77 -6.40 2.08
CA HIS A 85 4.84 -7.22 2.61
C HIS A 85 4.35 -7.85 3.93
N PRO A 86 4.40 -9.19 4.11
CA PRO A 86 3.72 -9.91 5.21
C PRO A 86 4.29 -9.60 6.61
N SER A 87 5.33 -8.79 6.68
CA SER A 87 5.95 -8.33 7.91
C SER A 87 5.87 -6.82 8.05
N LEU A 88 4.90 -6.19 7.38
CA LEU A 88 4.63 -4.78 7.47
C LEU A 88 3.41 -4.55 8.35
N SER A 89 3.60 -3.85 9.47
CA SER A 89 2.50 -3.34 10.29
C SER A 89 2.51 -1.82 10.23
N VAL A 90 1.37 -1.21 9.93
CA VAL A 90 1.20 0.25 9.79
C VAL A 90 0.53 0.80 11.05
N SER A 91 1.11 1.84 11.65
CA SER A 91 0.57 2.54 12.82
C SER A 91 0.71 4.05 12.66
N LEU A 92 -0.21 4.79 13.28
CA LEU A 92 -0.14 6.24 13.48
C LEU A 92 0.87 6.57 14.61
#